data_AF-A0A4Q2ZB57-F1
#
_entry.id   AF-A0A4Q2ZB57-F1
#
_cell.length_a   1.000
_cell.length_b   1.000
_cell.length_c   1.000
_cell.angle_alpha   90.00
_cell.angle_beta   90.00
_cell.angle_gamma   90.00
#
_symmetry.space_group_name_H-M   'P 1'
#
loop_
_entity.id
_entity.type
_entity.pdbx_description
1 polymer ?
#
loop_
_entity_poly.entity_id
_entity_poly.type
_entity_poly.pdbx_seq_one_letter_code
_entity_poly.pdbx_strand_id
1 'polypeptide(L)'
;MPLTGRRIALLFAAAMLPASLSAATYGAPAMVSVQADYDALARDMGVRFQVIDNHPEKCPAGADGCFFSTLTFTMPARLPAGLGSDEFAIYFSFVNRLPVVESDVFQHNLINGDLQRLTFKPGAALAPGKTYDVKLFGIGAQHSVAYAMPNIYLTAKGVTARVIEATRPRIDRETGLETLPYVVPMSDEAKLASRGAADKTVWQTPERAYEAFAERGAAATPEIAILPTPQLAEIRPGKLRG
;
A
#
# COMPACT_ATOMS: atom_id res chain seq x y z
N MET A 1 -2.58 -112.57 20.33
CA MET A 1 -2.39 -111.40 21.21
C MET A 1 -1.36 -110.49 20.56
N PRO A 2 -1.48 -109.15 20.61
CA PRO A 2 -2.57 -108.31 20.11
C PRO A 2 -2.00 -107.17 19.21
N LEU A 3 -2.85 -106.16 18.96
CA LEU A 3 -2.52 -104.73 18.86
C LEU A 3 -2.46 -104.03 17.48
N THR A 4 -3.51 -103.21 17.32
CA THR A 4 -3.50 -101.78 16.95
C THR A 4 -3.30 -101.37 15.50
N GLY A 5 -4.34 -100.70 14.97
CA GLY A 5 -4.27 -99.90 13.76
C GLY A 5 -3.95 -98.43 14.01
N ARG A 6 -4.04 -97.63 12.95
CA ARG A 6 -4.30 -96.19 13.03
C ARG A 6 -4.81 -95.68 11.69
N ARG A 7 -6.03 -95.14 11.72
CA ARG A 7 -6.65 -94.33 10.68
C ARG A 7 -6.08 -92.91 10.76
N ILE A 8 -5.72 -92.32 9.63
CA ILE A 8 -5.41 -90.89 9.51
C ILE A 8 -6.71 -90.17 9.16
N ALA A 9 -7.17 -89.27 10.03
CA ALA A 9 -8.31 -88.40 9.81
C ALA A 9 -7.82 -87.08 9.18
N LEU A 10 -8.44 -86.69 8.06
CA LEU A 10 -8.30 -85.36 7.45
C LEU A 10 -9.00 -84.31 8.33
N LEU A 11 -8.29 -83.25 8.66
CA LEU A 11 -8.82 -82.02 9.26
C LEU A 11 -9.30 -81.08 8.14
N PHE A 12 -10.59 -80.75 8.15
CA PHE A 12 -11.17 -79.63 7.42
C PHE A 12 -10.90 -78.33 8.18
N ALA A 13 -10.29 -77.34 7.53
CA ALA A 13 -10.20 -75.97 8.02
C ALA A 13 -11.17 -75.08 7.22
N ALA A 14 -12.16 -74.52 7.91
CA ALA A 14 -13.11 -73.57 7.34
C ALA A 14 -12.49 -72.15 7.33
N ALA A 15 -12.45 -71.53 6.14
CA ALA A 15 -12.02 -70.15 5.97
C ALA A 15 -13.22 -69.20 6.10
N MET A 16 -13.22 -68.35 7.12
CA MET A 16 -14.13 -67.20 7.24
C MET A 16 -13.56 -66.00 6.48
N LEU A 17 -14.36 -65.45 5.55
CA LEU A 17 -14.10 -64.17 4.86
C LEU A 17 -14.60 -62.99 5.72
N PRO A 18 -13.81 -61.93 5.93
CA PRO A 18 -14.30 -60.71 6.55
C PRO A 18 -15.01 -59.82 5.50
N ALA A 19 -16.21 -59.37 5.84
CA ALA A 19 -16.95 -58.35 5.09
C ALA A 19 -16.37 -56.96 5.39
N SER A 20 -15.76 -56.33 4.39
CA SER A 20 -15.25 -54.97 4.46
C SER A 20 -16.37 -53.95 4.19
N LEU A 21 -16.87 -53.28 5.24
CA LEU A 21 -17.70 -52.09 5.13
C LEU A 21 -16.83 -50.91 4.64
N SER A 22 -17.10 -50.41 3.43
CA SER A 22 -16.61 -49.11 2.99
C SER A 22 -17.47 -48.00 3.62
N ALA A 23 -16.93 -47.32 4.62
CA ALA A 23 -17.49 -46.06 5.09
C ALA A 23 -17.12 -44.96 4.10
N ALA A 24 -18.12 -44.42 3.39
CA ALA A 24 -17.95 -43.21 2.61
C ALA A 24 -17.67 -42.04 3.56
N THR A 25 -16.41 -41.61 3.64
CA THR A 25 -16.05 -40.37 4.32
C THR A 25 -16.55 -39.19 3.50
N TYR A 26 -17.72 -38.66 3.88
CA TYR A 26 -18.14 -37.32 3.47
C TYR A 26 -17.10 -36.33 4.01
N GLY A 27 -16.26 -35.79 3.13
CA GLY A 27 -15.35 -34.71 3.47
C GLY A 27 -16.17 -33.52 3.96
N ALA A 28 -16.00 -33.16 5.23
CA ALA A 28 -16.52 -31.89 5.74
C ALA A 28 -15.98 -30.75 4.87
N PRO A 29 -16.79 -29.73 4.52
CA PRO A 29 -16.28 -28.57 3.83
C PRO A 29 -15.14 -27.98 4.66
N ALA A 30 -13.98 -27.75 4.03
CA ALA A 30 -12.85 -27.13 4.69
C ALA A 30 -13.31 -25.77 5.25
N MET A 31 -13.33 -25.63 6.58
CA MET A 31 -13.55 -24.34 7.22
C MET A 31 -12.43 -23.42 6.77
N VAL A 32 -12.77 -22.42 5.96
CA VAL A 32 -11.83 -21.35 5.64
C VAL A 32 -11.55 -20.62 6.95
N SER A 33 -10.28 -20.57 7.35
CA SER A 33 -9.87 -19.82 8.54
C SER A 33 -10.22 -18.35 8.34
N VAL A 34 -10.78 -17.70 9.36
CA VAL A 34 -11.03 -16.24 9.35
C VAL A 34 -9.76 -15.48 8.95
N GLN A 35 -8.59 -15.94 9.39
CA GLN A 35 -7.32 -15.33 8.97
C GLN A 35 -7.11 -15.41 7.45
N ALA A 36 -7.42 -16.55 6.82
CA ALA A 36 -7.25 -16.73 5.38
C ALA A 36 -8.18 -15.82 4.56
N ASP A 37 -9.40 -15.54 5.06
CA ASP A 37 -10.31 -14.59 4.43
C ASP A 37 -9.75 -13.16 4.46
N TYR A 38 -9.18 -12.74 5.60
CA TYR A 38 -8.56 -11.41 5.71
C TYR A 38 -7.20 -11.31 4.98
N ASP A 39 -6.47 -12.42 4.85
CA ASP A 39 -5.28 -12.49 4.00
C ASP A 39 -5.66 -12.27 2.52
N ALA A 40 -6.77 -12.89 2.07
CA ALA A 40 -7.30 -12.67 0.74
C ALA A 40 -7.81 -11.24 0.54
N LEU A 41 -8.54 -10.69 1.53
CA LEU A 41 -8.99 -9.30 1.50
C LEU A 41 -7.82 -8.32 1.36
N ALA A 42 -6.76 -8.47 2.17
CA ALA A 42 -5.59 -7.60 2.12
C ALA A 42 -4.81 -7.73 0.82
N ARG A 43 -4.75 -8.93 0.24
CA ARG A 43 -4.11 -9.17 -1.06
C ARG A 43 -4.88 -8.51 -2.22
N ASP A 44 -6.20 -8.62 -2.20
CA ASP A 44 -7.05 -8.32 -3.36
C ASP A 44 -7.73 -6.93 -3.27
N MET A 45 -7.70 -6.27 -2.11
CA MET A 45 -8.21 -4.91 -1.96
C MET A 45 -7.33 -3.91 -2.72
N GLY A 46 -7.97 -3.15 -3.62
CA GLY A 46 -7.34 -2.05 -4.33
C GLY A 46 -7.30 -0.79 -3.46
N VAL A 47 -6.22 -0.01 -3.62
CA VAL A 47 -6.08 1.31 -2.98
C VAL A 47 -5.57 2.29 -4.02
N ARG A 48 -6.09 3.53 -3.98
CA ARG A 48 -5.61 4.64 -4.79
C ARG A 48 -5.54 5.90 -3.94
N PHE A 49 -4.40 6.56 -3.92
CA PHE A 49 -4.19 7.85 -3.25
C PHE A 49 -3.88 8.95 -4.26
N GLN A 50 -4.68 10.01 -4.26
CA GLN A 50 -4.55 11.10 -5.21
C GLN A 50 -4.58 12.45 -4.51
N VAL A 51 -3.57 13.30 -4.75
CA VAL A 51 -3.67 14.73 -4.44
C VAL A 51 -4.53 15.38 -5.51
N ILE A 52 -5.62 16.02 -5.10
CA ILE A 52 -6.61 16.61 -6.00
C ILE A 52 -6.31 18.10 -6.22
N ASP A 53 -5.97 18.80 -5.14
CA ASP A 53 -5.79 20.25 -5.15
C ASP A 53 -4.90 20.69 -3.98
N ASN A 54 -3.85 21.48 -4.24
CA ASN A 54 -2.97 22.03 -3.20
C ASN A 54 -3.41 23.42 -2.70
N HIS A 55 -4.50 23.95 -3.24
CA HIS A 55 -5.07 25.24 -2.87
C HIS A 55 -6.60 25.26 -3.12
N PRO A 56 -7.37 24.30 -2.57
CA PRO A 56 -8.81 24.26 -2.78
C PRO A 56 -9.47 25.54 -2.26
N GLU A 57 -10.55 25.97 -2.91
CA GLU A 57 -11.28 27.21 -2.55
C GLU A 57 -11.76 27.21 -1.09
N LYS A 58 -12.04 26.02 -0.54
CA LYS A 58 -12.55 25.85 0.81
C LYS A 58 -11.58 25.02 1.62
N CYS A 59 -11.04 25.63 2.66
CA CYS A 59 -10.28 24.95 3.69
C CYS A 59 -11.09 24.79 4.97
N PRO A 60 -10.76 23.77 5.80
CA PRO A 60 -11.31 23.63 7.14
C PRO A 60 -11.14 24.91 7.96
N ALA A 61 -12.11 25.18 8.83
CA ALA A 61 -12.12 26.40 9.65
C ALA A 61 -10.83 26.52 10.48
N GLY A 62 -10.24 27.73 10.47
CA GLY A 62 -9.00 28.03 11.20
C GLY A 62 -7.70 27.59 10.52
N ALA A 63 -7.75 27.18 9.25
CA ALA A 63 -6.56 26.92 8.45
C ALA A 63 -6.27 28.07 7.47
N ASP A 64 -5.04 28.59 7.48
CA ASP A 64 -4.57 29.61 6.52
C ASP A 64 -4.36 29.05 5.10
N GLY A 65 -4.29 27.72 4.98
CA GLY A 65 -4.14 26.98 3.74
C GLY A 65 -4.21 25.48 3.98
N CYS A 66 -4.66 24.75 2.97
CA CYS A 66 -4.84 23.31 3.03
C CYS A 66 -4.67 22.69 1.64
N PHE A 67 -4.62 21.37 1.61
CA PHE A 67 -4.76 20.59 0.38
C PHE A 67 -5.90 19.61 0.53
N PHE A 68 -6.43 19.18 -0.60
CA PHE A 68 -7.44 18.15 -0.72
C PHE A 68 -6.86 16.94 -1.45
N SER A 69 -6.99 15.76 -0.83
CA SER A 69 -6.64 14.49 -1.44
C SER A 69 -7.73 13.44 -1.19
N THR A 70 -7.70 12.37 -1.97
CA THR A 70 -8.61 11.23 -1.84
C THR A 70 -7.82 9.94 -1.62
N LEU A 71 -8.27 9.15 -0.65
CA LEU A 71 -7.86 7.76 -0.46
C LEU A 71 -9.06 6.87 -0.80
N THR A 72 -8.95 6.15 -1.90
CA THR A 72 -10.02 5.35 -2.49
C THR A 72 -9.73 3.87 -2.27
N PHE A 73 -10.66 3.16 -1.64
CA PHE A 73 -10.59 1.72 -1.42
C PHE A 73 -11.51 0.99 -2.40
N THR A 74 -10.98 0.04 -3.16
CA THR A 74 -11.77 -0.82 -4.06
C THR A 74 -11.85 -2.22 -3.49
N MET A 75 -13.07 -2.66 -3.19
CA MET A 75 -13.33 -3.96 -2.59
C MET A 75 -13.19 -5.09 -3.61
N PRO A 76 -12.61 -6.23 -3.23
CA PRO A 76 -12.60 -7.41 -4.08
C PRO A 76 -14.02 -7.99 -4.26
N ALA A 77 -14.15 -8.91 -5.22
CA ALA A 77 -15.43 -9.59 -5.52
C ALA A 77 -15.91 -10.52 -4.39
N ARG A 78 -15.04 -10.88 -3.44
CA ARG A 78 -15.36 -11.67 -2.25
C ARG A 78 -14.87 -10.95 -1.00
N LEU A 79 -15.74 -10.82 -0.01
CA LEU A 79 -15.44 -10.21 1.28
C LEU A 79 -15.51 -11.27 2.39
N PRO A 80 -14.72 -11.15 3.47
CA PRO A 80 -14.83 -12.01 4.64
C PRO A 80 -16.26 -12.04 5.19
N ALA A 81 -16.70 -13.22 5.64
CA ALA A 81 -17.97 -13.33 6.34
C ALA A 81 -17.93 -12.51 7.64
N GLY A 82 -18.93 -11.66 7.87
CA GLY A 82 -18.97 -10.79 9.05
C GLY A 82 -18.05 -9.55 8.99
N LEU A 83 -17.54 -9.20 7.80
CA LEU A 83 -16.92 -7.89 7.57
C LEU A 83 -17.96 -6.78 7.87
N GLY A 84 -17.78 -6.09 8.99
CA GLY A 84 -18.79 -5.19 9.57
C GLY A 84 -18.85 -5.22 11.10
N SER A 85 -18.05 -6.06 11.76
CA SER A 85 -17.94 -6.04 13.22
C SER A 85 -17.24 -4.77 13.73
N ASP A 86 -17.54 -4.39 14.97
CA ASP A 86 -16.98 -3.21 15.69
C ASP A 86 -15.45 -3.22 15.84
N GLU A 87 -14.78 -4.28 15.39
CA GLU A 87 -13.35 -4.50 15.52
C GLU A 87 -12.60 -4.41 14.18
N PHE A 88 -13.30 -4.30 13.04
CA PHE A 88 -12.64 -4.02 11.77
C PHE A 88 -12.09 -2.60 11.74
N ALA A 89 -10.83 -2.46 11.36
CA ALA A 89 -10.22 -1.15 11.17
C ALA A 89 -9.19 -1.18 10.04
N ILE A 90 -9.05 -0.04 9.36
CA ILE A 90 -7.96 0.25 8.44
C ILE A 90 -7.10 1.32 9.09
N TYR A 91 -5.78 1.11 9.09
CA TYR A 91 -4.80 2.03 9.61
C TYR A 91 -3.93 2.52 8.47
N PHE A 92 -3.71 3.82 8.44
CA PHE A 92 -2.81 4.47 7.48
C PHE A 92 -2.04 5.56 8.18
N SER A 93 -0.80 5.78 7.75
CA SER A 93 -0.01 6.90 8.26
C SER A 93 -0.15 8.09 7.33
N PHE A 94 -0.10 9.30 7.87
CA PHE A 94 -0.14 10.53 7.11
C PHE A 94 0.71 11.64 7.73
N VAL A 95 1.64 12.21 6.96
CA VAL A 95 2.66 13.14 7.49
C VAL A 95 2.08 14.51 7.85
N ASN A 96 1.05 14.96 7.12
CA ASN A 96 0.36 16.21 7.40
C ASN A 96 -0.73 15.97 8.46
N ARG A 97 -1.04 17.00 9.24
CA ARG A 97 -2.24 16.98 10.08
C ARG A 97 -3.48 16.96 9.18
N LEU A 98 -4.42 16.07 9.48
CA LEU A 98 -5.72 15.95 8.83
C LEU A 98 -6.83 16.48 9.76
N PRO A 99 -7.13 17.79 9.75
CA PRO A 99 -8.24 18.35 10.52
C PRO A 99 -9.61 17.82 10.13
N VAL A 100 -9.80 17.45 8.85
CA VAL A 100 -11.08 16.94 8.34
C VAL A 100 -10.82 15.72 7.47
N VAL A 101 -11.50 14.62 7.81
CA VAL A 101 -11.52 13.36 7.05
C VAL A 101 -12.97 12.96 6.87
N GLU A 102 -13.42 12.83 5.63
CA GLU A 102 -14.81 12.54 5.30
C GLU A 102 -14.92 11.23 4.52
N SER A 103 -15.91 10.42 4.86
CA SER A 103 -16.27 9.23 4.10
C SER A 103 -17.73 8.88 4.38
N ASP A 104 -18.40 8.25 3.42
CA ASP A 104 -19.80 7.81 3.61
C ASP A 104 -19.89 6.60 4.55
N VAL A 105 -18.86 5.74 4.56
CA VAL A 105 -18.87 4.46 5.29
C VAL A 105 -17.91 4.42 6.46
N PHE A 106 -16.85 5.23 6.43
CA PHE A 106 -15.83 5.23 7.49
C PHE A 106 -15.97 6.45 8.42
N GLN A 107 -15.71 6.21 9.70
CA GLN A 107 -15.39 7.25 10.67
C GLN A 107 -13.88 7.24 10.92
N HIS A 108 -13.31 8.42 11.12
CA HIS A 108 -11.87 8.62 11.28
C HIS A 108 -11.51 8.97 12.73
N ASN A 109 -10.36 8.48 13.16
CA ASN A 109 -9.74 8.87 14.42
C ASN A 109 -8.22 9.00 14.22
N LEU A 110 -7.63 10.11 14.70
CA LEU A 110 -6.19 10.20 14.89
C LEU A 110 -5.79 9.38 16.12
N ILE A 111 -4.81 8.49 15.97
CA ILE A 111 -4.29 7.69 17.09
C ILE A 111 -3.17 8.44 17.78
N ASN A 112 -2.06 8.66 17.08
CA ASN A 112 -0.91 9.42 17.56
C ASN A 112 0.02 9.74 16.38
N GLY A 113 0.70 10.89 16.43
CA GLY A 113 1.65 11.29 15.42
C GLY A 113 1.02 11.32 14.03
N ASP A 114 1.51 10.46 13.15
CA ASP A 114 1.03 10.28 11.78
C ASP A 114 -0.04 9.19 11.63
N LEU A 115 -0.24 8.32 12.64
CA LEU A 115 -1.09 7.15 12.56
C LEU A 115 -2.57 7.51 12.66
N GLN A 116 -3.31 7.21 11.58
CA GLN A 116 -4.74 7.39 11.44
C GLN A 116 -5.45 6.05 11.49
N ARG A 117 -6.72 6.05 11.94
CA ARG A 117 -7.58 4.88 11.97
C ARG A 117 -8.93 5.18 11.31
N LEU A 118 -9.37 4.28 10.46
CA LEU A 118 -10.72 4.23 9.89
C LEU A 118 -11.46 3.03 10.47
N THR A 119 -12.67 3.25 10.97
CA THR A 119 -13.61 2.19 11.36
C THR A 119 -14.95 2.43 10.68
N PHE A 120 -15.88 1.47 10.72
CA PHE A 120 -17.21 1.70 10.18
C PHE A 120 -17.98 2.76 10.96
N LYS A 121 -18.75 3.57 10.24
CA LYS A 121 -19.86 4.31 10.80
C LYS A 121 -20.99 3.33 11.21
N PRO A 122 -21.84 3.70 12.18
CA PRO A 122 -22.99 2.87 12.54
C PRO A 122 -23.87 2.52 11.33
N GLY A 123 -24.15 1.24 11.14
CA GLY A 123 -24.98 0.73 10.03
C GLY A 123 -24.30 0.72 8.66
N ALA A 124 -23.04 1.16 8.55
CA ALA A 124 -22.28 1.08 7.31
C ALA A 124 -21.77 -0.35 7.08
N ALA A 125 -21.69 -0.75 5.80
CA ALA A 125 -21.13 -2.01 5.38
C ALA A 125 -20.41 -1.85 4.03
N LEU A 126 -19.39 -2.68 3.81
CA LEU A 126 -18.73 -2.77 2.50
C LEU A 126 -19.43 -3.81 1.65
N ALA A 127 -19.57 -3.50 0.37
CA ALA A 127 -20.15 -4.37 -0.62
C ALA A 127 -19.07 -4.87 -1.59
N PRO A 128 -19.16 -6.12 -2.06
CA PRO A 128 -18.19 -6.67 -2.99
C PRO A 128 -18.10 -5.85 -4.28
N GLY A 129 -16.88 -5.66 -4.80
CA GLY A 129 -16.63 -4.93 -6.04
C GLY A 129 -16.94 -3.43 -5.99
N LYS A 130 -17.32 -2.87 -4.83
CA LYS A 130 -17.59 -1.44 -4.68
C LYS A 130 -16.35 -0.65 -4.30
N THR A 131 -16.39 0.63 -4.65
CA THR A 131 -15.35 1.61 -4.34
C THR A 131 -15.87 2.60 -3.31
N TYR A 132 -15.00 2.97 -2.37
CA TYR A 132 -15.31 3.87 -1.27
C TYR A 132 -14.23 4.94 -1.15
N ASP A 133 -14.65 6.19 -1.21
CA ASP A 133 -13.75 7.33 -1.07
C ASP A 133 -13.65 7.80 0.38
N VAL A 134 -12.43 8.16 0.74
CA VAL A 134 -12.10 8.91 1.94
C VAL A 134 -11.46 10.22 1.50
N LYS A 135 -12.16 11.33 1.72
CA LYS A 135 -11.67 12.68 1.45
C LYS A 135 -10.81 13.13 2.61
N LEU A 136 -9.63 13.64 2.29
CA LEU A 136 -8.62 14.06 3.24
C LEU A 136 -8.33 15.54 3.01
N PHE A 137 -8.65 16.38 4.00
CA PHE A 137 -8.25 17.78 4.00
C PHE A 137 -7.11 17.95 4.98
N GLY A 138 -5.91 18.20 4.45
CA GLY A 138 -4.67 18.33 5.23
C GLY A 138 -4.17 19.77 5.29
N ILE A 139 -3.46 20.12 6.35
CA ILE A 139 -2.82 21.44 6.47
C ILE A 139 -1.55 21.50 5.62
N GLY A 140 -1.35 22.63 4.92
CA GLY A 140 -0.22 22.88 4.03
C GLY A 140 -0.50 22.45 2.59
N ALA A 141 0.50 21.86 1.92
CA ALA A 141 0.41 21.38 0.55
C ALA A 141 1.28 20.12 0.35
N GLN A 142 0.95 19.30 -0.65
CA GLN A 142 1.70 18.11 -1.06
C GLN A 142 2.18 18.25 -2.50
N HIS A 143 3.43 18.66 -2.69
CA HIS A 143 4.03 18.88 -4.02
C HIS A 143 4.80 17.68 -4.57
N SER A 144 4.73 16.54 -3.89
CA SER A 144 5.43 15.33 -4.30
C SER A 144 4.64 14.09 -3.91
N VAL A 145 4.68 13.09 -4.78
CA VAL A 145 4.17 11.74 -4.48
C VAL A 145 4.88 11.09 -3.30
N ALA A 146 6.09 11.56 -2.94
CA ALA A 146 6.86 11.07 -1.80
C ALA A 146 6.23 11.39 -0.44
N TYR A 147 5.21 12.26 -0.38
CA TYR A 147 4.44 12.49 0.86
C TYR A 147 3.53 11.31 1.22
N ALA A 148 3.19 10.45 0.26
CA ALA A 148 2.38 9.27 0.51
C ALA A 148 3.21 8.23 1.29
N MET A 149 2.64 7.69 2.37
CA MET A 149 3.31 6.69 3.18
C MET A 149 2.77 5.28 2.94
N PRO A 150 3.67 4.29 2.77
CA PRO A 150 3.30 2.94 2.39
C PRO A 150 2.66 2.15 3.54
N ASN A 151 2.31 0.90 3.24
CA ASN A 151 1.93 -0.11 4.23
C ASN A 151 0.66 0.21 5.02
N ILE A 152 -0.40 0.65 4.33
CA ILE A 152 -1.74 0.69 4.90
C ILE A 152 -2.13 -0.73 5.29
N TYR A 153 -2.66 -0.93 6.50
CA TYR A 153 -2.97 -2.26 7.01
C TYR A 153 -4.37 -2.34 7.61
N LEU A 154 -4.92 -3.55 7.61
CA LEU A 154 -6.20 -3.85 8.21
C LEU A 154 -6.05 -4.73 9.45
N THR A 155 -7.02 -4.62 10.36
CA THR A 155 -7.16 -5.46 11.54
C THR A 155 -8.62 -5.90 11.69
N ALA A 156 -8.83 -7.03 12.35
CA ALA A 156 -10.14 -7.49 12.77
C ALA A 156 -10.02 -8.39 14.01
N LYS A 157 -11.15 -8.69 14.66
CA LYS A 157 -11.19 -9.57 15.83
C LYS A 157 -10.55 -10.93 15.53
N GLY A 158 -9.56 -11.32 16.33
CA GLY A 158 -8.90 -12.63 16.18
C GLY A 158 -8.06 -12.77 14.91
N VAL A 159 -7.81 -11.66 14.19
CA VAL A 159 -7.02 -11.62 12.96
C VAL A 159 -5.73 -10.87 13.22
N THR A 160 -4.61 -11.49 12.87
CA THR A 160 -3.30 -10.81 12.84
C THR A 160 -3.34 -9.75 11.75
N ALA A 161 -2.86 -8.54 12.05
CA ALA A 161 -2.83 -7.43 11.10
C ALA A 161 -2.20 -7.81 9.75
N ARG A 162 -2.77 -7.27 8.68
CA ARG A 162 -2.30 -7.50 7.30
C ARG A 162 -2.17 -6.18 6.54
N VAL A 163 -1.00 -5.97 5.97
CA VAL A 163 -0.76 -4.87 5.02
C VAL A 163 -1.54 -5.14 3.74
N ILE A 164 -2.23 -4.13 3.24
CA ILE A 164 -2.92 -4.17 1.96
C ILE A 164 -1.87 -4.15 0.85
N GLU A 165 -1.87 -5.19 0.02
CA GLU A 165 -0.78 -5.46 -0.92
C GLU A 165 -0.58 -4.33 -1.94
N ALA A 166 -1.66 -3.66 -2.36
CA ALA A 166 -1.60 -2.51 -3.26
C ALA A 166 -0.75 -1.35 -2.71
N THR A 167 -0.54 -1.28 -1.39
CA THR A 167 0.16 -0.18 -0.71
C THR A 167 1.61 -0.49 -0.34
N ARG A 168 2.10 -1.66 -0.73
CA ARG A 168 3.51 -2.02 -0.53
C ARG A 168 4.39 -1.31 -1.56
N PRO A 169 5.57 -0.82 -1.14
CA PRO A 169 6.54 -0.31 -2.08
C PRO A 169 7.02 -1.39 -3.05
N ARG A 170 7.35 -0.96 -4.27
CA ARG A 170 7.94 -1.83 -5.30
C ARG A 170 9.18 -1.16 -5.88
N ILE A 171 10.18 -1.97 -6.25
CA ILE A 171 11.34 -1.48 -6.98
C ILE A 171 11.01 -1.47 -8.46
N ASP A 172 11.07 -0.28 -9.07
CA ASP A 172 11.01 -0.13 -10.51
C ASP A 172 12.27 -0.74 -11.15
N ARG A 173 12.08 -1.62 -12.14
CA ARG A 173 13.18 -2.41 -12.71
C ARG A 173 14.10 -1.61 -13.62
N GLU A 174 13.59 -0.52 -14.20
CA GLU A 174 14.35 0.32 -15.14
C GLU A 174 15.23 1.31 -14.38
N THR A 175 14.65 1.97 -13.39
CA THR A 175 15.31 3.03 -12.61
C THR A 175 16.02 2.52 -11.36
N GLY A 176 15.65 1.34 -10.85
CA GLY A 176 16.12 0.82 -9.56
C GLY A 176 15.55 1.57 -8.35
N LEU A 177 14.62 2.50 -8.55
CA LEU A 177 14.03 3.31 -7.50
C LEU A 177 12.80 2.65 -6.89
N GLU A 178 12.56 2.96 -5.62
CA GLU A 178 11.31 2.59 -4.96
C GLU A 178 10.14 3.41 -5.52
N THR A 179 9.00 2.75 -5.73
CA THR A 179 7.75 3.33 -6.21
C THR A 179 6.58 2.89 -5.32
N LEU A 180 5.54 3.71 -5.29
CA LEU A 180 4.29 3.45 -4.60
C LEU A 180 3.15 3.35 -5.64
N PRO A 181 2.81 2.15 -6.13
CA PRO A 181 1.87 2.01 -7.25
C PRO A 181 0.45 2.52 -6.99
N TYR A 182 0.03 2.58 -5.73
CA TYR A 182 -1.27 3.14 -5.34
C TYR A 182 -1.31 4.67 -5.41
N VAL A 183 -0.16 5.35 -5.55
CA VAL A 183 -0.08 6.81 -5.59
C VAL A 183 -0.21 7.29 -7.02
N VAL A 184 -1.14 8.20 -7.23
CA VAL A 184 -1.43 8.74 -8.55
C VAL A 184 -0.36 9.75 -8.95
N PRO A 185 0.16 9.68 -10.19
CA PRO A 185 1.07 10.69 -10.70
C PRO A 185 0.46 12.09 -10.63
N MET A 186 1.24 13.04 -10.11
CA MET A 186 0.88 14.44 -10.07
C MET A 186 1.13 15.04 -11.45
N SER A 187 0.06 15.30 -12.20
CA SER A 187 0.11 15.77 -13.59
C SER A 187 -0.64 17.07 -13.86
N ASP A 188 -1.51 17.49 -12.94
CA ASP A 188 -2.24 18.76 -13.04
C ASP A 188 -1.41 19.90 -12.41
N GLU A 189 -0.49 20.46 -13.18
CA GLU A 189 0.40 21.53 -12.72
C GLU A 189 -0.38 22.72 -12.16
N ALA A 190 -1.52 23.09 -12.79
CA ALA A 190 -2.32 24.24 -12.40
C ALA A 190 -2.87 24.12 -10.97
N LYS A 191 -3.25 22.91 -10.54
CA LYS A 191 -3.76 22.67 -9.19
C LYS A 191 -2.70 22.26 -8.17
N LEU A 192 -1.58 21.71 -8.64
CA LEU A 192 -0.68 20.96 -7.77
C LEU A 192 0.70 21.62 -7.60
N ALA A 193 1.13 22.47 -8.53
CA ALA A 193 2.47 23.05 -8.47
C ALA A 193 2.63 24.17 -7.44
N SER A 194 1.60 24.98 -7.25
CA SER A 194 1.65 26.18 -6.42
C SER A 194 0.91 26.00 -5.10
N ARG A 195 1.31 26.80 -4.10
CA ARG A 195 0.64 26.93 -2.80
C ARG A 195 -0.50 27.95 -2.79
N GLY A 196 -0.78 28.59 -3.92
CA GLY A 196 -1.77 29.65 -4.06
C GLY A 196 -1.33 30.74 -5.04
N ALA A 197 -2.14 31.77 -5.21
CA ALA A 197 -2.00 32.77 -6.28
C ALA A 197 -0.68 33.56 -6.26
N ALA A 198 -0.03 33.70 -5.10
CA ALA A 198 1.26 34.40 -4.99
C ALA A 198 2.47 33.52 -5.34
N ASP A 199 2.29 32.20 -5.35
CA ASP A 199 3.36 31.25 -5.65
C ASP A 199 3.48 31.05 -7.16
N LYS A 200 4.64 31.45 -7.70
CA LYS A 200 4.96 31.38 -9.13
C LYS A 200 5.77 30.14 -9.51
N THR A 201 5.87 29.18 -8.60
CA THR A 201 6.59 27.92 -8.84
C THR A 201 5.94 27.19 -10.01
N VAL A 202 6.78 26.81 -10.98
CA VAL A 202 6.42 25.94 -12.10
C VAL A 202 7.23 24.66 -11.97
N TRP A 203 6.63 23.54 -12.36
CA TRP A 203 7.33 22.26 -12.39
C TRP A 203 8.44 22.29 -13.43
N GLN A 204 9.56 21.68 -13.08
CA GLN A 204 10.67 21.45 -13.99
C GLN A 204 10.36 20.22 -14.86
N THR A 205 9.57 20.42 -15.92
CA THR A 205 9.34 19.38 -16.93
C THR A 205 10.62 19.11 -17.73
N PRO A 206 10.76 17.96 -18.41
CA PRO A 206 11.90 17.68 -19.25
C PRO A 206 12.18 18.78 -20.28
N GLU A 207 11.14 19.35 -20.88
CA GLU A 207 11.24 20.42 -21.88
C GLU A 207 11.78 21.72 -21.27
N ARG A 208 11.20 22.18 -20.15
CA ARG A 208 11.67 23.39 -19.45
C ARG A 208 13.08 23.21 -18.89
N ALA A 209 13.38 22.03 -18.38
CA ALA A 209 14.73 21.70 -17.91
C ALA A 209 15.72 21.76 -19.08
N TYR A 210 15.38 21.16 -20.23
CA TYR A 210 16.21 21.21 -21.43
C TYR A 210 16.48 22.65 -21.87
N GLU A 211 15.44 23.48 -21.98
CA GLU A 211 15.57 24.91 -22.32
C GLU A 211 16.50 25.62 -21.32
N ALA A 212 16.28 25.45 -20.02
CA ALA A 212 17.10 26.08 -18.98
C ALA A 212 18.56 25.58 -18.95
N PHE A 213 18.84 24.35 -19.41
CA PHE A 213 20.22 23.86 -19.56
C PHE A 213 20.83 24.33 -20.88
N ALA A 214 20.06 24.41 -21.96
CA ALA A 214 20.53 24.92 -23.25
C ALA A 214 20.93 26.40 -23.15
N GLU A 215 20.17 27.22 -22.42
CA GLU A 215 20.49 28.63 -22.17
C GLU A 215 21.81 28.83 -21.40
N ARG A 216 22.18 27.87 -20.55
CA ARG A 216 23.47 27.92 -19.83
C ARG A 216 24.67 27.72 -20.74
N GLY A 217 24.47 27.18 -21.94
CA GLY A 217 25.54 26.91 -22.91
C GLY A 217 26.48 25.79 -22.48
N ALA A 218 27.51 25.55 -23.29
CA ALA A 218 28.54 24.57 -22.97
C ALA A 218 29.36 25.02 -21.74
N ALA A 219 29.64 24.08 -20.84
CA ALA A 219 30.53 24.35 -19.72
C ALA A 219 31.91 24.77 -20.23
N ALA A 220 32.43 25.88 -19.70
CA ALA A 220 33.84 26.21 -19.90
C ALA A 220 34.70 25.07 -19.34
N THR A 221 35.75 24.69 -20.05
CA THR A 221 36.71 23.68 -19.58
C THR A 221 37.91 24.41 -18.96
N PRO A 222 37.90 24.68 -17.64
CA PRO A 222 39.02 25.36 -17.01
C PRO A 222 40.25 24.45 -16.98
N GLU A 223 41.44 25.04 -17.16
CA GLU A 223 42.72 24.32 -17.00
C GLU A 223 42.92 23.83 -15.55
N ILE A 224 42.49 24.63 -14.58
CA ILE A 224 42.47 24.31 -13.15
C ILE A 224 41.16 24.85 -12.55
N ALA A 225 40.42 24.00 -11.83
CA ALA A 225 39.28 24.42 -11.01
C ALA A 225 39.48 23.97 -9.56
N ILE A 226 39.54 24.93 -8.63
CA ILE A 226 39.54 24.66 -7.19
C ILE A 226 38.11 24.93 -6.69
N LEU A 227 37.45 23.90 -6.15
CA LEU A 227 36.09 23.97 -5.61
C LEU A 227 36.09 23.58 -4.12
N PRO A 228 35.59 24.44 -3.20
CA PRO A 228 35.07 25.79 -3.43
C PRO A 228 36.17 26.79 -3.86
N THR A 229 35.77 27.87 -4.54
CA THR A 229 36.69 28.91 -5.02
C THR A 229 37.49 29.52 -3.86
N PRO A 230 38.84 29.45 -3.87
CA PRO A 230 39.66 29.98 -2.80
C PRO A 230 39.65 31.52 -2.81
N GLN A 231 39.86 32.15 -1.65
CA GLN A 231 40.01 33.61 -1.57
C GLN A 231 41.24 34.11 -2.35
N LEU A 232 42.30 33.29 -2.40
CA LEU A 232 43.51 33.56 -3.15
C LEU A 232 44.03 32.24 -3.73
N ALA A 233 44.27 32.22 -5.04
CA ALA A 233 45.03 31.18 -5.72
C ALA A 233 45.97 31.82 -6.74
N GLU A 234 47.22 31.37 -6.75
CA GLU A 234 48.23 31.81 -7.70
C GLU A 234 48.60 30.62 -8.59
N ILE A 235 48.32 30.72 -9.89
CA ILE A 235 48.79 29.72 -10.87
C ILE A 235 50.23 30.08 -11.23
N ARG A 236 51.19 29.26 -10.80
CA ARG A 236 52.60 29.46 -11.12
C ARG A 236 52.97 28.69 -12.40
N PRO A 237 53.67 29.32 -13.36
CA PRO A 237 54.14 28.61 -14.56
C PRO A 237 55.21 27.58 -14.19
N GLY A 238 54.91 26.29 -14.42
CA GLY A 238 55.82 25.17 -14.14
C GLY A 238 55.42 23.90 -14.89
N LYS A 239 56.38 23.28 -15.58
CA LYS A 239 56.21 22.07 -16.41
C LYS A 239 55.67 20.91 -15.57
N LEU A 240 54.50 20.35 -15.89
CA LEU A 240 54.10 19.01 -15.44
C LEU A 240 55.16 18.03 -15.95
N ARG A 241 56.00 17.50 -15.06
CA ARG A 241 56.86 16.35 -15.33
C ARG A 241 56.16 15.11 -14.78
N GLY A 242 55.88 14.16 -15.68
CA GLY A 242 55.78 12.72 -15.44
C GLY A 242 54.67 12.28 -14.51
#